data_AF-U6D613-F1
#
_entry.id   AF-U6D613-F1
#
_cell.length_a   1.000
_cell.length_b   1.000
_cell.length_c   1.000
_cell.angle_alpha   90.00
_cell.angle_beta   90.00
_cell.angle_gamma   90.00
#
_symmetry.space_group_name_H-M   'P 1'
#
loop_
_entity.id
_entity.type
_entity.pdbx_description
1 polymer ?
#
loop_
_entity_poly.entity_id
_entity_poly.type
_entity_poly.pdbx_seq_one_letter_code
_entity_poly.pdbx_strand_id
1 'polypeptide(L)'
;VDLPSFVTHFEWDMAKYPAKQPLVSVVDTLAKQLAQIETDLKSRTAAYNTLKTNLENLEKKSMGNLFTRTLSDIVSKEDFVLGSEYLVTLLVIVPKPSYAQWQKTYESLSDMVVPRSTKLIAEDNEGGLFTVTLFRKVIEDFKTKAKENKFTVREFYYDEKEIKREREEMSRLLSDKKQQY
;
A
#
# COMPACT_ATOMS: atom_id res chain seq x y z
N VAL A 1 34.91 -9.38 14.46
CA VAL A 1 36.30 -8.88 14.42
C VAL A 1 36.25 -7.50 13.81
N ASP A 2 36.62 -6.49 14.56
CA ASP A 2 36.75 -5.13 14.06
C ASP A 2 37.97 -5.03 13.12
N LEU A 3 37.91 -4.11 12.15
CA LEU A 3 38.97 -3.91 11.16
C LEU A 3 40.37 -3.70 11.79
N PRO A 4 40.54 -2.89 12.86
CA PRO A 4 41.83 -2.72 13.52
C PRO A 4 42.41 -4.01 14.12
N SER A 5 41.59 -4.80 14.83
CA SER A 5 42.06 -6.08 15.38
C SER A 5 42.36 -7.12 14.30
N PHE A 6 41.62 -7.10 13.19
CA PHE A 6 41.89 -7.99 12.04
C PHE A 6 43.26 -7.73 11.42
N VAL A 7 43.62 -6.45 11.19
CA VAL A 7 44.90 -6.09 10.55
C VAL A 7 46.09 -6.45 11.44
N THR A 8 45.96 -6.32 12.76
CA THR A 8 47.05 -6.59 13.72
C THR A 8 47.29 -8.08 13.98
N HIS A 9 46.31 -8.93 13.71
CA HIS A 9 46.38 -10.39 13.91
C HIS A 9 46.09 -11.16 12.62
N PHE A 10 46.45 -10.57 11.47
CA PHE A 10 46.20 -11.20 10.19
C PHE A 10 47.01 -12.50 10.05
N GLU A 11 46.31 -13.59 9.74
CA GLU A 11 46.91 -14.87 9.37
C GLU A 11 46.44 -15.28 7.97
N TRP A 12 47.36 -15.82 7.19
CA TRP A 12 47.06 -16.26 5.83
C TRP A 12 46.18 -17.52 5.85
N ASP A 13 45.04 -17.48 5.18
CA ASP A 13 44.13 -18.62 5.06
C ASP A 13 44.72 -19.66 4.09
N MET A 14 45.56 -20.54 4.63
CA MET A 14 46.20 -21.63 3.89
C MET A 14 45.20 -22.66 3.35
N ALA A 15 43.98 -22.71 3.89
CA ALA A 15 42.94 -23.62 3.43
C ALA A 15 42.25 -23.08 2.16
N LYS A 16 42.01 -21.76 2.09
CA LYS A 16 41.46 -21.11 0.90
C LYS A 16 42.50 -20.77 -0.16
N TYR A 17 43.73 -20.42 0.25
CA TYR A 17 44.79 -19.96 -0.65
C TYR A 17 46.12 -20.69 -0.36
N PRO A 18 46.29 -21.95 -0.79
CA PRO A 18 47.47 -22.72 -0.43
C PRO A 18 48.76 -22.15 -1.03
N ALA A 19 49.79 -21.92 -0.20
CA ALA A 19 51.10 -21.39 -0.64
C ALA A 19 51.87 -22.35 -1.59
N LYS A 20 51.41 -23.60 -1.72
CA LYS A 20 51.98 -24.59 -2.66
C LYS A 20 51.50 -24.39 -4.11
N GLN A 21 50.46 -23.57 -4.33
CA GLN A 21 49.97 -23.27 -5.67
C GLN A 21 50.82 -22.17 -6.33
N PRO A 22 50.92 -22.15 -7.68
CA PRO A 22 51.54 -21.04 -8.39
C PRO A 22 50.88 -19.71 -8.02
N LEU A 23 51.70 -18.67 -7.84
CA LEU A 23 51.21 -17.33 -7.46
C LEU A 23 50.08 -16.84 -8.38
N VAL A 24 50.22 -17.06 -9.69
CA VAL A 24 49.21 -16.68 -10.70
C VAL A 24 47.84 -17.33 -10.42
N SER A 25 47.82 -18.59 -9.98
CA SER A 25 46.59 -19.31 -9.65
C SER A 25 45.91 -18.76 -8.40
N VAL A 26 46.71 -18.39 -7.39
CA VAL A 26 46.20 -17.77 -6.16
C VAL A 26 45.62 -16.38 -6.46
N VAL A 27 46.31 -15.58 -7.27
CA VAL A 27 45.86 -14.26 -7.71
C VAL A 27 44.56 -14.35 -8.52
N ASP A 28 44.47 -15.28 -9.49
CA ASP A 28 43.26 -15.47 -10.29
C ASP A 28 42.07 -15.93 -9.44
N THR A 29 42.30 -16.82 -8.46
CA THR A 29 41.27 -17.25 -7.51
C THR A 29 40.75 -16.09 -6.66
N LEU A 30 41.66 -15.27 -6.11
CA LEU A 30 41.31 -14.05 -5.36
C LEU A 30 40.50 -13.08 -6.22
N ALA A 31 40.94 -12.83 -7.46
CA ALA A 31 40.26 -11.93 -8.38
C ALA A 31 38.85 -12.40 -8.71
N LYS A 32 38.67 -13.71 -8.98
CA LYS A 32 37.34 -14.32 -9.22
C LYS A 32 36.44 -14.23 -8.01
N GLN A 33 36.96 -14.53 -6.81
CA GLN A 33 36.17 -14.43 -5.57
C GLN A 33 35.76 -12.98 -5.29
N LEU A 34 36.67 -12.02 -5.47
CA LEU A 34 36.35 -10.60 -5.32
C LEU A 34 35.28 -10.14 -6.31
N ALA A 35 35.41 -10.53 -7.58
CA ALA A 35 34.42 -10.22 -8.61
C ALA A 35 33.04 -10.85 -8.32
N GLN A 36 33.02 -12.06 -7.79
CA GLN A 36 31.77 -12.72 -7.37
C GLN A 36 31.14 -12.00 -6.18
N ILE A 37 31.92 -11.67 -5.14
CA ILE A 37 31.45 -10.91 -3.98
C ILE A 37 30.89 -9.56 -4.41
N GLU A 38 31.58 -8.85 -5.31
CA GLU A 38 31.11 -7.56 -5.82
C GLU A 38 29.79 -7.70 -6.60
N THR A 39 29.69 -8.74 -7.43
CA THR A 39 28.47 -9.03 -8.21
C THR A 39 27.29 -9.37 -7.30
N ASP A 40 27.52 -10.23 -6.31
CA ASP A 40 26.50 -10.63 -5.32
C ASP A 40 26.06 -9.43 -4.48
N LEU A 41 27.00 -8.56 -4.07
CA LEU A 41 26.70 -7.34 -3.33
C LEU A 41 25.87 -6.36 -4.16
N LYS A 42 26.24 -6.13 -5.43
CA LYS A 42 25.47 -5.28 -6.35
C LYS A 42 24.05 -5.82 -6.56
N SER A 43 23.92 -7.12 -6.78
CA SER A 43 22.63 -7.79 -6.97
C SER A 43 21.73 -7.64 -5.74
N ARG A 44 22.25 -7.95 -4.55
CA ARG A 44 21.51 -7.80 -3.28
C ARG A 44 21.12 -6.35 -3.00
N THR A 45 22.03 -5.41 -3.25
CA THR A 45 21.76 -3.97 -3.06
C THR A 45 20.67 -3.49 -4.01
N ALA A 46 20.70 -3.91 -5.28
CA ALA A 46 19.67 -3.58 -6.25
C ALA A 46 18.30 -4.14 -5.83
N ALA A 47 18.23 -5.43 -5.47
CA ALA A 47 17.00 -6.07 -5.00
C ALA A 47 16.41 -5.38 -3.76
N TYR A 48 17.26 -5.05 -2.78
CA TYR A 48 16.86 -4.32 -1.58
C TYR A 48 16.31 -2.93 -1.92
N ASN A 49 16.98 -2.17 -2.79
CA ASN A 49 16.52 -0.84 -3.18
C ASN A 49 15.18 -0.90 -3.90
N THR A 50 14.98 -1.86 -4.81
CA THR A 50 13.68 -2.08 -5.46
C THR A 50 12.59 -2.38 -4.43
N LEU A 51 12.85 -3.29 -3.49
CA LEU A 51 11.90 -3.64 -2.43
C LEU A 51 11.55 -2.44 -1.55
N LYS A 52 12.57 -1.65 -1.17
CA LYS A 52 12.40 -0.42 -0.38
C LYS A 52 11.51 0.58 -1.12
N THR A 53 11.79 0.87 -2.39
CA THR A 53 10.98 1.80 -3.20
C THR A 53 9.55 1.31 -3.36
N ASN A 54 9.34 0.01 -3.57
CA ASN A 54 8.00 -0.56 -3.68
C ASN A 54 7.20 -0.39 -2.38
N LEU A 55 7.82 -0.66 -1.22
CA LEU A 55 7.20 -0.46 0.08
C LEU A 55 6.88 1.01 0.36
N GLU A 56 7.81 1.93 0.10
CA GLU A 56 7.57 3.37 0.29
C GLU A 56 6.39 3.87 -0.58
N ASN A 57 6.27 3.36 -1.81
CA ASN A 57 5.15 3.70 -2.69
C ASN A 57 3.81 3.18 -2.16
N LEU A 58 3.78 1.97 -1.58
CA LEU A 58 2.57 1.41 -1.00
C LEU A 58 2.18 2.08 0.32
N GLU A 59 3.16 2.39 1.18
CA GLU A 59 2.94 3.15 2.42
C GLU A 59 2.35 4.54 2.11
N LYS A 60 2.89 5.25 1.12
CA LYS A 60 2.35 6.54 0.66
C LYS A 60 0.90 6.43 0.20
N LYS A 61 0.52 5.34 -0.48
CA LYS A 61 -0.87 5.08 -0.90
C LYS A 61 -1.82 4.81 0.27
N SER A 62 -1.32 4.40 1.43
CA SER A 62 -2.11 4.15 2.64
C SER A 62 -2.19 5.38 3.57
N MET A 63 -1.14 6.21 3.63
CA MET A 63 -1.02 7.33 4.57
C MET A 63 -1.67 8.66 4.12
N GLY A 64 -2.25 8.74 2.92
CA GLY A 64 -2.93 9.96 2.45
C GLY A 64 -4.16 10.34 3.28
N ASN A 65 -4.72 11.52 3.03
CA ASN A 65 -6.05 11.88 3.51
C ASN A 65 -7.13 11.01 2.82
N LEU A 66 -8.37 11.01 3.34
CA LEU A 66 -9.49 10.20 2.81
C LEU A 66 -9.74 10.42 1.30
N PHE A 67 -9.33 11.57 0.75
CA PHE A 67 -9.43 11.90 -0.67
C PHE A 67 -8.47 11.11 -1.56
N THR A 68 -7.30 10.72 -1.03
CA THR A 68 -6.21 10.16 -1.84
C THR A 68 -5.81 8.76 -1.39
N ARG A 69 -5.95 8.42 -0.09
CA ARG A 69 -5.58 7.10 0.43
C ARG A 69 -6.45 6.00 -0.14
N THR A 70 -5.86 4.82 -0.21
CA THR A 70 -6.58 3.58 -0.49
C THR A 70 -7.65 3.35 0.57
N LEU A 71 -8.83 2.88 0.15
CA LEU A 71 -9.97 2.64 1.05
C LEU A 71 -10.10 1.17 1.46
N SER A 72 -9.36 0.26 0.80
CA SER A 72 -9.32 -1.20 1.03
C SER A 72 -8.98 -1.60 2.48
N ASP A 73 -8.29 -0.74 3.24
CA ASP A 73 -7.95 -0.95 4.65
C ASP A 73 -8.99 -0.36 5.63
N ILE A 74 -9.86 0.52 5.15
CA ILE A 74 -10.88 1.22 5.96
C ILE A 74 -12.23 0.52 5.91
N VAL A 75 -12.61 0.07 4.73
CA VAL A 75 -13.97 -0.39 4.46
C VAL A 75 -14.09 -1.89 4.69
N SER A 76 -15.26 -2.31 5.14
CA SER A 76 -15.60 -3.71 5.37
C SER A 76 -16.67 -4.19 4.39
N LYS A 77 -16.81 -5.50 4.26
CA LYS A 77 -17.86 -6.13 3.41
C LYS A 77 -19.26 -5.67 3.78
N GLU A 78 -19.49 -5.48 5.08
CA GLU A 78 -20.78 -5.10 5.67
C GLU A 78 -21.19 -3.67 5.29
N ASP A 79 -20.24 -2.84 4.86
CA ASP A 79 -20.51 -1.47 4.46
C ASP A 79 -21.10 -1.37 3.03
N PHE A 80 -21.17 -2.47 2.28
CA PHE A 80 -21.64 -2.48 0.88
C PHE A 80 -22.79 -3.45 0.63
N VAL A 81 -23.73 -3.01 -0.21
CA VAL A 81 -24.69 -3.90 -0.86
C VAL A 81 -24.00 -4.59 -2.05
N LEU A 82 -23.65 -5.87 -1.88
CA LEU A 82 -22.98 -6.68 -2.91
C LEU A 82 -23.99 -7.51 -3.72
N GLY A 83 -23.65 -7.79 -4.98
CA GLY A 83 -24.44 -8.68 -5.85
C GLY A 83 -25.80 -8.14 -6.30
N SER A 84 -26.11 -6.86 -6.05
CA SER A 84 -27.36 -6.24 -6.51
C SER A 84 -27.21 -5.67 -7.92
N GLU A 85 -28.14 -6.03 -8.80
CA GLU A 85 -28.27 -5.45 -10.14
C GLU A 85 -28.78 -4.00 -10.11
N TYR A 86 -29.48 -3.61 -9.05
CA TYR A 86 -30.18 -2.32 -8.99
C TYR A 86 -29.58 -1.36 -7.98
N LEU A 87 -29.05 -1.86 -6.87
CA LEU A 87 -28.48 -1.05 -5.80
C LEU A 87 -26.96 -1.00 -5.90
N VAL A 88 -26.41 0.11 -5.47
CA VAL A 88 -24.98 0.32 -5.26
C VAL A 88 -24.77 1.11 -3.98
N THR A 89 -23.68 0.83 -3.28
CA THR A 89 -23.22 1.67 -2.17
C THR A 89 -22.04 2.50 -2.64
N LEU A 90 -22.15 3.81 -2.50
CA LEU A 90 -21.09 4.77 -2.79
C LEU A 90 -20.45 5.25 -1.49
N LEU A 91 -19.20 5.69 -1.60
CA LEU A 91 -18.48 6.35 -0.53
C LEU A 91 -18.42 7.85 -0.79
N VAL A 92 -18.69 8.65 0.22
CA VAL A 92 -18.78 10.10 0.10
C VAL A 92 -17.96 10.74 1.21
N ILE A 93 -17.02 11.60 0.81
CA ILE A 93 -16.26 12.42 1.73
C ILE A 93 -17.04 13.71 1.97
N VAL A 94 -17.33 13.95 3.24
CA VAL A 94 -18.06 15.11 3.72
C VAL A 94 -17.13 15.93 4.60
N PRO A 95 -16.98 17.25 4.40
CA PRO A 95 -16.23 18.10 5.32
C PRO A 95 -16.86 18.11 6.73
N LYS A 96 -16.04 18.13 7.79
CA LYS A 96 -16.55 18.14 9.19
C LYS A 96 -17.65 19.19 9.46
N PRO A 97 -17.52 20.45 9.00
CA PRO A 97 -18.57 21.46 9.22
C PRO A 97 -19.91 21.12 8.59
N SER A 98 -19.93 20.24 7.59
CA SER A 98 -21.11 19.89 6.80
C SER A 98 -21.73 18.55 7.19
N TYR A 99 -21.29 17.88 8.26
CA TYR A 99 -21.89 16.61 8.70
C TYR A 99 -23.39 16.74 9.01
N ALA A 100 -23.78 17.80 9.71
CA ALA A 100 -25.18 18.04 10.03
C ALA A 100 -26.02 18.34 8.78
N GLN A 101 -25.42 18.97 7.77
CA GLN A 101 -26.06 19.19 6.47
C GLN A 101 -26.22 17.86 5.75
N TRP A 102 -25.15 17.07 5.64
CA TRP A 102 -25.16 15.74 5.01
C TRP A 102 -26.27 14.86 5.57
N GLN A 103 -26.34 14.68 6.90
CA GLN A 103 -27.36 13.87 7.55
C GLN A 103 -28.80 14.30 7.24
N LYS A 104 -29.01 15.60 6.99
CA LYS A 104 -30.34 16.16 6.66
C LYS A 104 -30.67 16.09 5.17
N THR A 105 -29.68 16.19 4.28
CA THR A 105 -29.92 16.41 2.85
C THR A 105 -29.62 15.22 1.97
N TYR A 106 -28.80 14.25 2.41
CA TYR A 106 -28.32 13.17 1.52
C TYR A 106 -29.46 12.35 0.91
N GLU A 107 -30.54 12.10 1.66
CA GLU A 107 -31.71 11.34 1.21
C GLU A 107 -32.49 12.08 0.10
N SER A 108 -32.43 13.41 0.10
CA SER A 108 -33.11 14.27 -0.89
C SER A 108 -32.19 14.74 -2.02
N LEU A 109 -30.92 14.31 -2.05
CA LEU A 109 -30.03 14.64 -3.16
C LEU A 109 -30.56 13.99 -4.45
N SER A 110 -31.12 12.78 -4.41
CA SER A 110 -31.72 12.16 -5.59
C SER A 110 -32.89 11.26 -5.19
N ASP A 111 -33.88 11.09 -6.07
CA ASP A 111 -35.16 10.44 -5.76
C ASP A 111 -35.05 8.97 -5.32
N MET A 112 -33.94 8.31 -5.63
CA MET A 112 -33.74 6.88 -5.34
C MET A 112 -32.51 6.63 -4.49
N VAL A 113 -32.31 7.49 -3.51
CA VAL A 113 -31.43 7.24 -2.37
C VAL A 113 -32.19 6.40 -1.34
N VAL A 114 -31.55 5.36 -0.81
CA VAL A 114 -32.12 4.53 0.25
C VAL A 114 -32.04 5.31 1.58
N PRO A 115 -33.17 5.60 2.25
CA PRO A 115 -33.15 6.30 3.53
C PRO A 115 -32.44 5.50 4.60
N ARG A 116 -31.85 6.20 5.57
CA ARG A 116 -31.05 5.63 6.68
C ARG A 116 -29.91 4.71 6.24
N SER A 117 -29.42 4.86 5.01
CA SER A 117 -28.32 4.05 4.47
C SER A 117 -26.92 4.63 4.74
N THR A 118 -26.85 5.82 5.33
CA THR A 118 -25.57 6.46 5.63
C THR A 118 -24.96 5.98 6.93
N LYS A 119 -23.66 5.72 6.91
CA LYS A 119 -22.82 5.33 8.06
C LYS A 119 -21.48 6.02 7.94
N LEU A 120 -20.96 6.58 9.03
CA LEU A 120 -19.59 7.07 9.09
C LEU A 120 -18.63 5.88 9.22
N ILE A 121 -17.73 5.74 8.25
CA ILE A 121 -16.75 4.64 8.19
C ILE A 121 -15.42 5.04 8.81
N ALA A 122 -14.94 6.24 8.46
CA ALA A 122 -13.71 6.80 9.01
C ALA A 122 -13.75 8.32 8.98
N GLU A 123 -12.91 8.93 9.80
CA GLU A 123 -12.74 10.37 9.90
C GLU A 123 -11.25 10.72 9.97
N ASP A 124 -10.85 11.77 9.27
CA ASP A 124 -9.52 12.37 9.36
C ASP A 124 -9.61 13.85 9.79
N ASN A 125 -8.59 14.66 9.54
CA ASN A 125 -8.62 16.08 9.89
C ASN A 125 -9.47 16.93 8.95
N GLU A 126 -9.69 16.49 7.71
CA GLU A 126 -10.39 17.25 6.66
C GLU A 126 -11.89 16.91 6.62
N GLY A 127 -12.26 15.66 6.88
CA GLY A 127 -13.64 15.21 6.79
C GLY A 127 -13.88 13.77 7.21
N GLY A 128 -15.08 13.30 6.88
CA GLY A 128 -15.56 11.96 7.18
C GLY A 128 -15.95 11.23 5.92
N LEU A 129 -15.61 9.94 5.87
CA LEU A 129 -16.02 9.01 4.82
C LEU A 129 -17.34 8.37 5.23
N PHE A 130 -18.40 8.69 4.51
CA PHE A 130 -19.73 8.14 4.71
C PHE A 130 -20.09 7.15 3.62
N THR A 131 -20.89 6.15 3.94
CA THR A 131 -21.61 5.35 2.94
C THR A 131 -22.91 6.04 2.53
N VAL A 132 -23.40 5.69 1.34
CA VAL A 132 -24.78 5.94 0.92
C VAL A 132 -25.18 4.86 -0.08
N THR A 133 -26.35 4.26 0.11
CA THR A 133 -26.89 3.28 -0.85
C THR A 133 -27.96 3.93 -1.70
N LEU A 134 -27.88 3.74 -3.02
CA LEU A 134 -28.84 4.29 -3.98
C LEU A 134 -29.00 3.36 -5.18
N PHE A 135 -29.99 3.65 -6.00
CA PHE A 135 -30.19 2.94 -7.27
C PHE A 135 -29.13 3.35 -8.30
N ARG A 136 -28.60 2.37 -9.04
CA ARG A 136 -27.54 2.57 -10.03
C ARG A 136 -27.87 3.63 -11.08
N LYS A 137 -29.14 3.72 -11.48
CA LYS A 137 -29.58 4.67 -12.52
C LYS A 137 -29.49 6.15 -12.13
N VAL A 138 -29.32 6.47 -10.84
CA VAL A 138 -29.15 7.86 -10.35
C VAL A 138 -27.76 8.16 -9.80
N ILE A 139 -26.77 7.31 -10.04
CA ILE A 139 -25.40 7.56 -9.59
C ILE A 139 -24.89 8.92 -10.09
N GLU A 140 -25.06 9.23 -11.37
CA GLU A 140 -24.52 10.45 -11.96
C GLU A 140 -25.26 11.73 -11.50
N ASP A 141 -26.59 11.66 -11.34
CA ASP A 141 -27.39 12.74 -10.75
C ASP A 141 -26.95 12.99 -9.29
N PHE A 142 -26.79 11.92 -8.51
CA PHE A 142 -26.33 12.00 -7.13
C PHE A 142 -24.92 12.59 -7.04
N LYS A 143 -23.97 12.14 -7.87
CA LYS A 143 -22.60 12.70 -7.93
C LYS A 143 -22.61 14.20 -8.24
N THR A 144 -23.44 14.62 -9.19
CA THR A 144 -23.56 16.03 -9.59
C THR A 144 -24.03 16.89 -8.41
N LYS A 145 -25.15 16.52 -7.79
CA LYS A 145 -25.71 17.27 -6.65
C LYS A 145 -24.87 17.17 -5.39
N ALA A 146 -24.20 16.04 -5.16
CA ALA A 146 -23.21 15.91 -4.09
C ALA A 146 -22.09 16.94 -4.27
N LYS A 147 -21.55 17.05 -5.49
CA LYS A 147 -20.50 18.04 -5.81
C LYS A 147 -20.96 19.49 -5.62
N GLU A 148 -22.19 19.82 -6.01
CA GLU A 148 -22.79 21.14 -5.77
C GLU A 148 -22.86 21.49 -4.28
N ASN A 149 -23.10 20.49 -3.43
CA ASN A 149 -23.09 20.62 -1.97
C ASN A 149 -21.69 20.47 -1.34
N LYS A 150 -20.62 20.46 -2.16
CA LYS A 150 -19.22 20.29 -1.73
C LYS A 150 -18.92 18.94 -1.08
N PHE A 151 -19.72 17.92 -1.40
CA PHE A 151 -19.44 16.53 -1.04
C PHE A 151 -18.70 15.84 -2.18
N THR A 152 -17.70 15.02 -1.85
CA THR A 152 -16.88 14.34 -2.85
C THR A 152 -17.20 12.86 -2.86
N VAL A 153 -17.75 12.35 -3.95
CA VAL A 153 -18.00 10.91 -4.12
C VAL A 153 -16.70 10.21 -4.53
N ARG A 154 -16.25 9.23 -3.74
CA ARG A 154 -15.11 8.36 -4.05
C ARG A 154 -15.61 7.14 -4.81
N GLU A 155 -15.10 6.97 -6.03
CA GLU A 155 -15.33 5.75 -6.80
C GLU A 155 -14.56 4.60 -6.16
N PHE A 156 -15.29 3.63 -5.63
CA PHE A 156 -14.73 2.44 -5.00
C PHE A 156 -15.64 1.25 -5.29
N TYR A 157 -15.05 0.19 -5.83
CA TYR A 157 -15.73 -1.07 -6.04
C TYR A 157 -15.19 -2.09 -5.05
N TYR A 158 -16.07 -2.58 -4.17
CA TYR A 158 -15.67 -3.57 -3.18
C TYR A 158 -15.51 -4.94 -3.86
N ASP A 159 -14.27 -5.38 -4.00
CA ASP A 159 -13.92 -6.74 -4.40
C ASP A 159 -13.07 -7.39 -3.30
N GLU A 160 -13.67 -8.35 -2.61
CA GLU A 160 -13.04 -9.08 -1.50
C GLU A 160 -11.75 -9.79 -1.93
N LYS A 161 -11.67 -10.29 -3.17
CA LYS A 161 -10.49 -10.99 -3.68
C LYS A 161 -9.34 -10.04 -3.93
N GLU A 162 -9.62 -8.90 -4.55
CA GLU A 162 -8.58 -7.89 -4.84
C GLU A 162 -8.08 -7.24 -3.54
N ILE A 163 -8.97 -6.88 -2.62
CA ILE A 163 -8.58 -6.33 -1.31
C ILE A 163 -7.71 -7.33 -0.54
N LYS A 164 -8.05 -8.62 -0.58
CA LYS A 164 -7.25 -9.65 0.08
C LYS A 164 -5.88 -9.81 -0.59
N ARG A 165 -5.82 -9.80 -1.93
CA ARG A 165 -4.57 -9.86 -2.70
C ARG A 165 -3.65 -8.69 -2.36
N GLU A 166 -4.16 -7.47 -2.32
CA GLU A 166 -3.41 -6.26 -1.95
C GLU A 166 -2.82 -6.38 -0.52
N ARG A 167 -3.63 -6.86 0.44
CA ARG A 167 -3.16 -7.07 1.83
C ARG A 167 -2.10 -8.17 1.93
N GLU A 168 -2.25 -9.26 1.20
CA GLU A 168 -1.28 -10.35 1.16
C GLU A 168 0.04 -9.89 0.52
N GLU A 169 -0.01 -9.12 -0.56
CA GLU A 169 1.16 -8.54 -1.21
C GLU A 169 1.92 -7.60 -0.26
N MET A 170 1.20 -6.72 0.46
CA MET A 170 1.78 -5.86 1.49
C MET A 170 2.48 -6.66 2.59
N SER A 171 1.82 -7.70 3.11
CA SER A 171 2.39 -8.55 4.15
C SER A 171 3.64 -9.28 3.67
N ARG A 172 3.62 -9.78 2.43
CA ARG A 172 4.76 -10.42 1.79
C ARG A 172 5.94 -9.47 1.65
N LEU A 173 5.74 -8.27 1.10
CA LEU A 173 6.83 -7.29 0.92
C LEU A 173 7.45 -6.87 2.26
N LEU A 174 6.64 -6.73 3.32
CA LEU A 174 7.14 -6.47 4.67
C LEU A 174 7.97 -7.63 5.23
N SER A 175 7.55 -8.88 4.98
CA SER A 175 8.31 -10.08 5.35
C SER A 175 9.63 -10.15 4.59
N ASP A 176 9.61 -9.95 3.28
CA ASP A 176 10.80 -9.96 2.42
C ASP A 176 11.80 -8.91 2.89
N LYS A 177 11.34 -7.72 3.32
CA LYS A 177 12.22 -6.69 3.87
C LYS A 177 12.89 -7.17 5.15
N LYS A 178 12.13 -7.78 6.07
CA LYS A 178 12.69 -8.33 7.33
C LYS A 178 13.71 -9.44 7.11
N GLN A 179 13.59 -10.22 6.03
CA GLN A 179 14.56 -11.27 5.70
C GLN A 179 15.86 -10.74 5.07
N GLN A 180 15.82 -9.53 4.49
CA GLN A 180 16.99 -8.86 3.92
C GLN A 180 17.78 -8.04 4.96
N TYR A 181 17.21 -7.84 6.15
CA TYR A 181 17.86 -7.27 7.32
C TYR A 181 18.42 -8.37 8.22
#